data_AF-A0A356PEN4-F1
#
_entry.id   AF-A0A356PEN4-F1
#
_cell.length_a   1.000
_cell.length_b   1.000
_cell.length_c   1.000
_cell.angle_alpha   90.00
_cell.angle_beta   90.00
_cell.angle_gamma   90.00
#
_symmetry.space_group_name_H-M   'P 1'
#
loop_
_entity.id
_entity.type
_entity.pdbx_description
1 polymer ?
#
loop_
_entity_poly.entity_id
_entity_poly.type
_entity_poly.pdbx_seq_one_letter_code
_entity_poly.pdbx_strand_id
1 'polypeptide(L)'
;MTYALTFFVALAIATIATPVSMKLAGRWGAIAYPGGRHIHTRQIPCLGGLAIYAAFWSAALIMQVWDKSYAMDALSKMQIWGLFLGSTIILVVGIWDDILGLRPLVKLFWQIIAAAVLIGFDFSMNMISLPFMEQSINFQTLGLGAIGVLLMLFWVVGLVNTVNVSDGLDGLAAGICFIVALLLFWSANRIGQLPAANLTLALAGALLGFLFFNFPPARVFMGDSGSMFLG
;
A
#
# COMPACT_ATOMS: atom_id res chain seq x y z
N MET A 1 9.88 -16.54 14.33
CA MET A 1 8.61 -17.29 14.25
C MET A 1 7.44 -16.37 13.98
N THR A 2 7.34 -15.22 14.65
CA THR A 2 6.16 -14.35 14.54
C THR A 2 5.99 -13.62 13.21
N TYR A 3 7.07 -13.17 12.55
CA TYR A 3 6.98 -12.61 11.19
C TYR A 3 6.41 -13.56 10.14
N ALA A 4 6.77 -14.85 10.23
CA ALA A 4 6.23 -15.86 9.34
C ALA A 4 4.73 -16.03 9.56
N LEU A 5 4.28 -15.96 10.82
CA LEU A 5 2.86 -16.00 11.14
C LEU A 5 2.13 -14.80 10.54
N THR A 6 2.67 -13.57 10.65
CA THR A 6 2.11 -12.37 10.00
C THR A 6 1.90 -12.58 8.51
N PHE A 7 2.94 -13.09 7.84
CA PHE A 7 2.92 -13.38 6.40
C PHE A 7 1.83 -14.39 6.05
N PHE A 8 1.78 -15.53 6.74
CA PHE A 8 0.81 -16.60 6.43
C PHE A 8 -0.63 -16.20 6.78
N VAL A 9 -0.84 -15.41 7.84
CA VAL A 9 -2.17 -14.87 8.17
C VAL A 9 -2.62 -13.90 7.09
N ALA A 10 -1.79 -12.95 6.67
CA ALA A 10 -2.12 -12.04 5.58
C ALA A 10 -2.40 -12.78 4.27
N LEU A 11 -1.58 -13.79 3.94
CA LEU A 11 -1.78 -14.65 2.77
C LEU A 11 -3.12 -15.36 2.82
N ALA A 12 -3.43 -16.03 3.94
CA ALA A 12 -4.69 -16.74 4.11
C ALA A 12 -5.90 -15.80 3.97
N ILE A 13 -5.85 -14.64 4.62
CA ILE A 13 -6.93 -13.64 4.54
C ILE A 13 -7.07 -13.13 3.11
N ALA A 14 -5.98 -12.78 2.42
CA ALA A 14 -6.04 -12.30 1.04
C ALA A 14 -6.60 -13.37 0.08
N THR A 15 -6.20 -14.63 0.22
CA THR A 15 -6.72 -15.73 -0.60
C THR A 15 -8.22 -15.94 -0.42
N ILE A 16 -8.75 -15.71 0.79
CA ILE A 16 -10.18 -15.80 1.08
C ILE A 16 -10.93 -14.53 0.65
N ALA A 17 -10.35 -13.35 0.89
CA ALA A 17 -10.97 -12.06 0.62
C ALA A 17 -11.04 -11.75 -0.89
N THR A 18 -10.11 -12.25 -1.69
CA THR A 18 -10.06 -11.97 -3.14
C THR A 18 -11.30 -12.49 -3.88
N PRO A 19 -11.78 -13.75 -3.67
CA PRO A 19 -13.07 -14.18 -4.18
C PRO A 19 -14.27 -13.35 -3.73
N VAL A 20 -14.24 -12.81 -2.51
CA VAL A 20 -15.30 -11.93 -2.01
C VAL A 20 -15.27 -10.59 -2.72
N SER A 21 -14.08 -10.01 -2.91
CA SER A 21 -13.94 -8.73 -3.61
C SER A 21 -14.35 -8.83 -5.09
N MET A 22 -14.08 -9.96 -5.75
CA MET A 22 -14.59 -10.24 -7.11
C MET A 22 -16.13 -10.19 -7.18
N LYS A 23 -16.82 -10.76 -6.19
CA LYS A 23 -18.29 -10.71 -6.12
C LYS A 23 -18.81 -9.30 -5.85
N LEU A 24 -18.13 -8.54 -4.98
CA LEU A 24 -18.48 -7.15 -4.68
C LEU A 24 -18.30 -6.24 -5.89
N ALA A 25 -17.22 -6.43 -6.65
CA ALA A 25 -16.95 -5.69 -7.88
C ALA A 25 -18.10 -5.85 -8.89
N GLY A 26 -18.61 -7.07 -9.08
CA GLY A 26 -19.78 -7.31 -9.92
C GLY A 26 -21.07 -6.64 -9.42
N ARG A 27 -21.23 -6.46 -8.10
CA ARG A 27 -22.39 -5.76 -7.52
C ARG A 27 -22.27 -4.24 -7.59
N TRP A 28 -21.07 -3.71 -7.46
CA TRP A 28 -20.81 -2.27 -7.44
C TRP A 28 -20.51 -1.69 -8.82
N GLY A 29 -20.39 -2.54 -9.84
CA GLY A 29 -20.11 -2.11 -11.21
C GLY A 29 -18.63 -1.83 -11.50
N ALA A 30 -17.73 -2.17 -10.57
CA ALA A 30 -16.28 -2.04 -10.74
C ALA A 30 -15.71 -3.16 -11.63
N ILE A 31 -16.03 -3.11 -12.92
CA ILE A 31 -15.66 -4.11 -13.93
C ILE A 31 -14.86 -3.44 -15.04
N ALA A 32 -13.66 -3.98 -15.33
CA ALA A 32 -12.92 -3.63 -16.54
C ALA A 32 -13.53 -4.35 -17.75
N TYR A 33 -14.02 -3.58 -18.71
CA TYR A 33 -14.54 -4.09 -19.97
C TYR A 33 -13.42 -4.24 -21.02
N PRO A 34 -13.50 -5.25 -21.91
CA PRO A 34 -12.52 -5.43 -22.98
C PRO A 34 -12.57 -4.27 -24.00
N GLY A 35 -11.41 -3.74 -24.40
CA GLY A 35 -11.24 -2.62 -25.33
C GLY A 35 -10.63 -1.36 -24.68
N GLY A 36 -9.79 -0.62 -25.41
CA GLY A 36 -9.05 0.55 -24.90
C GLY A 36 -7.55 0.29 -24.75
N ARG A 37 -6.94 0.70 -23.62
CA ARG A 37 -5.50 0.52 -23.30
C ARG A 37 -5.11 -0.92 -22.90
N HIS A 38 -6.09 -1.81 -22.79
CA HIS A 38 -5.95 -3.15 -22.21
C HIS A 38 -6.21 -4.25 -23.26
N ILE A 39 -5.31 -5.24 -23.32
CA ILE A 39 -5.28 -6.32 -24.34
C ILE A 39 -6.29 -7.46 -24.01
N HIS A 40 -7.08 -7.31 -22.95
CA HIS A 40 -7.89 -8.39 -22.39
C HIS A 40 -9.17 -8.63 -23.20
N THR A 41 -9.59 -9.89 -23.30
CA THR A 41 -10.75 -10.33 -24.10
C THR A 41 -12.01 -10.59 -23.27
N ARG A 42 -11.93 -10.47 -21.94
CA ARG A 42 -13.02 -10.79 -20.99
C ARG A 42 -13.21 -9.66 -19.98
N GLN A 43 -14.41 -9.56 -19.42
CA GLN A 43 -14.71 -8.68 -18.30
C GLN A 43 -14.00 -9.17 -17.04
N ILE A 44 -13.22 -8.31 -16.39
CA ILE A 44 -12.43 -8.65 -15.21
C ILE A 44 -12.81 -7.73 -14.04
N PRO A 45 -13.14 -8.26 -12.85
CA PRO A 45 -13.40 -7.48 -11.64
C PRO A 45 -12.20 -6.62 -11.19
N CYS A 46 -12.42 -5.37 -10.77
CA CYS A 46 -11.35 -4.41 -10.42
C CYS A 46 -11.26 -4.02 -8.94
N LEU A 47 -11.84 -4.78 -8.00
CA LEU A 47 -11.75 -4.48 -6.55
C LEU A 47 -10.74 -5.38 -5.81
N GLY A 48 -9.67 -5.81 -6.46
CA GLY A 48 -8.62 -6.59 -5.80
C GLY A 48 -7.95 -5.83 -4.65
N GLY A 49 -7.81 -4.51 -4.75
CA GLY A 49 -7.26 -3.65 -3.72
C GLY A 49 -7.95 -3.77 -2.36
N LEU A 50 -9.28 -3.92 -2.36
CA LEU A 50 -10.05 -4.13 -1.13
C LEU A 50 -9.63 -5.41 -0.39
N ALA A 51 -9.35 -6.49 -1.13
CA ALA A 51 -8.88 -7.75 -0.53
C ALA A 51 -7.46 -7.61 0.04
N ILE A 52 -6.56 -6.93 -0.69
CA ILE A 52 -5.18 -6.66 -0.24
C ILE A 52 -5.21 -5.81 1.03
N TYR A 53 -5.97 -4.71 1.02
CA TYR A 53 -6.13 -3.81 2.15
C TYR A 53 -6.66 -4.52 3.39
N ALA A 54 -7.75 -5.28 3.25
CA ALA A 54 -8.36 -6.02 4.35
C ALA A 54 -7.38 -7.05 4.93
N ALA A 55 -6.64 -7.76 4.08
CA ALA A 55 -5.64 -8.74 4.52
C ALA A 55 -4.47 -8.09 5.26
N PHE A 56 -3.92 -7.00 4.71
CA PHE A 56 -2.82 -6.25 5.31
C PHE A 56 -3.18 -5.75 6.71
N TRP A 57 -4.28 -4.99 6.84
CA TRP A 57 -4.65 -4.39 8.12
C TRP A 57 -5.14 -5.41 9.14
N SER A 58 -5.88 -6.42 8.71
CA SER A 58 -6.31 -7.48 9.63
C SER A 58 -5.10 -8.24 10.19
N ALA A 59 -4.14 -8.61 9.34
CA ALA A 59 -2.92 -9.29 9.80
C ALA A 59 -2.07 -8.38 10.71
N ALA A 60 -1.92 -7.10 10.35
CA ALA A 60 -1.20 -6.12 11.17
C ALA A 60 -1.81 -5.98 12.58
N LEU A 61 -3.12 -5.84 12.67
CA LEU A 61 -3.84 -5.67 13.94
C LEU A 61 -3.87 -6.96 14.78
N ILE A 62 -4.10 -8.12 14.16
CA ILE A 62 -4.08 -9.41 14.86
C ILE A 62 -2.73 -9.62 15.55
N MET A 63 -1.62 -9.33 14.86
CA MET A 63 -0.28 -9.55 15.41
C MET A 63 0.05 -8.60 16.57
N GLN A 64 -0.47 -7.37 16.56
CA GLN A 64 -0.33 -6.46 17.70
C GLN A 64 -1.01 -6.97 18.97
N VAL A 65 -2.13 -7.69 18.83
CA VAL A 65 -2.86 -8.28 19.97
C VAL A 65 -2.23 -9.61 20.41
N TRP A 66 -1.76 -10.41 19.45
CA TRP A 66 -1.29 -11.77 19.69
C TRP A 66 0.08 -11.85 20.36
N ASP A 67 1.04 -11.04 19.93
CA ASP A 67 2.42 -11.09 20.44
C ASP A 67 2.83 -9.73 21.02
N LYS A 68 2.98 -9.71 22.35
CA LYS A 68 3.40 -8.54 23.12
C LYS A 68 4.82 -8.08 22.78
N SER A 69 5.60 -8.88 22.07
CA SER A 69 6.91 -8.46 21.51
C SER A 69 6.76 -7.37 20.45
N TYR A 70 5.56 -7.21 19.88
CA TYR A 70 5.18 -6.06 19.05
C TYR A 70 4.59 -4.91 19.87
N ALA A 71 4.79 -4.88 21.19
CA ALA A 71 4.40 -3.74 21.99
C ALA A 71 5.14 -2.50 21.47
N MET A 72 4.34 -1.58 20.93
CA MET A 72 4.83 -0.35 20.34
C MET A 72 4.85 0.78 21.36
N ASP A 73 5.82 1.67 21.20
CA ASP A 73 5.80 2.96 21.87
C ASP A 73 4.62 3.82 21.37
N ALA A 74 4.33 4.91 22.09
CA ALA A 74 3.20 5.77 21.77
C ALA A 74 3.33 6.40 20.36
N LEU A 75 4.57 6.73 19.97
CA LEU A 75 4.86 7.33 18.68
C LEU A 75 4.57 6.36 17.53
N SER A 76 5.08 5.13 17.57
CA SER A 76 4.83 4.14 16.52
C SER A 76 3.34 3.78 16.43
N LYS A 77 2.62 3.74 17.57
CA LYS A 77 1.16 3.56 17.55
C LYS A 77 0.46 4.69 16.82
N MET A 78 0.84 5.94 17.10
CA MET A 78 0.31 7.11 16.42
C MET A 78 0.59 7.03 14.92
N GLN A 79 1.83 6.75 14.51
CA GLN A 79 2.20 6.60 13.10
C GLN A 79 1.40 5.49 12.40
N ILE A 80 1.15 4.35 13.04
CA ILE A 80 0.30 3.30 12.46
C ILE A 80 -1.14 3.77 12.24
N TRP A 81 -1.71 4.52 13.17
CA TRP A 81 -3.03 5.12 12.98
C TRP A 81 -3.04 6.14 11.84
N GLY A 82 -1.98 6.95 11.71
CA GLY A 82 -1.80 7.84 10.57
C GLY A 82 -1.76 7.09 9.24
N LEU A 83 -1.00 6.00 9.17
CA LEU A 83 -0.93 5.13 8.00
C LEU A 83 -2.27 4.46 7.70
N PHE A 84 -3.00 4.02 8.72
CA PHE A 84 -4.34 3.45 8.57
C PHE A 84 -5.30 4.47 7.97
N LEU A 85 -5.37 5.68 8.53
CA LEU A 85 -6.27 6.73 8.07
C LEU A 85 -5.90 7.19 6.65
N GLY A 86 -4.63 7.46 6.39
CA GLY A 86 -4.13 7.87 5.07
C GLY A 86 -4.42 6.82 4.00
N SER A 87 -4.08 5.56 4.28
CA SER A 87 -4.34 4.45 3.34
C SER A 87 -5.84 4.14 3.18
N THR A 88 -6.66 4.36 4.21
CA THR A 88 -8.14 4.25 4.09
C THR A 88 -8.68 5.31 3.13
N ILE A 89 -8.20 6.55 3.20
CA ILE A 89 -8.61 7.62 2.27
C ILE A 89 -8.26 7.21 0.84
N ILE A 90 -7.03 6.75 0.61
CA ILE A 90 -6.58 6.28 -0.70
C ILE A 90 -7.43 5.12 -1.20
N LEU A 91 -7.70 4.12 -0.35
CA LEU A 91 -8.55 2.98 -0.72
C LEU A 91 -9.93 3.45 -1.15
N VAL A 92 -10.59 4.30 -0.36
CA VAL A 92 -11.94 4.79 -0.66
C VAL A 92 -11.96 5.57 -1.98
N VAL A 93 -10.96 6.39 -2.22
CA VAL A 93 -10.82 7.18 -3.46
C VAL A 93 -10.56 6.27 -4.66
N GLY A 94 -9.71 5.25 -4.49
CA GLY A 94 -9.46 4.27 -5.54
C GLY A 94 -10.68 3.41 -5.85
N ILE A 95 -11.47 3.01 -4.84
CA ILE A 95 -12.76 2.33 -5.06
C ILE A 95 -13.74 3.25 -5.79
N TRP A 96 -13.78 4.53 -5.42
CA TRP A 96 -14.60 5.53 -6.10
C TRP A 96 -14.18 5.66 -7.57
N ASP A 97 -12.88 5.67 -7.84
CA ASP A 97 -12.36 5.68 -9.21
C ASP A 97 -12.72 4.41 -10.00
N ASP A 98 -12.52 3.24 -9.40
CA ASP A 98 -12.81 1.94 -10.02
C ASP A 98 -14.29 1.80 -10.43
N ILE A 99 -15.19 2.52 -9.77
CA ILE A 99 -16.64 2.51 -10.05
C ILE A 99 -17.06 3.62 -11.02
N LEU A 100 -16.58 4.86 -10.81
CA LEU A 100 -17.12 6.05 -11.49
C LEU A 100 -16.16 6.73 -12.47
N GLY A 101 -14.86 6.40 -12.46
CA GLY A 101 -13.85 7.04 -13.30
C GLY A 101 -13.64 8.51 -12.94
N LEU A 102 -12.79 8.78 -11.96
CA LEU A 102 -12.44 10.11 -11.48
C LEU A 102 -11.46 10.82 -12.41
N ARG A 103 -11.56 12.15 -12.44
CA ARG A 103 -10.59 13.01 -13.11
C ARG A 103 -9.25 12.95 -12.35
N PRO A 104 -8.09 12.96 -13.05
CA PRO A 104 -6.77 12.90 -12.41
C PRO A 104 -6.55 13.95 -11.31
N LEU A 105 -7.07 15.17 -11.48
CA LEU A 105 -6.95 16.23 -10.48
C LEU A 105 -7.70 15.92 -9.17
N VAL A 106 -8.81 15.18 -9.24
CA VAL A 106 -9.55 14.76 -8.05
C VAL A 106 -8.76 13.70 -7.29
N LYS A 107 -8.15 12.74 -8.01
CA LYS A 107 -7.24 11.76 -7.41
C LYS A 107 -6.08 12.44 -6.71
N LEU A 108 -5.41 13.37 -7.41
CA LEU A 108 -4.28 14.12 -6.88
C LEU A 108 -4.64 14.90 -5.61
N PHE A 109 -5.79 15.56 -5.59
CA PHE A 109 -6.28 16.27 -4.39
C PHE A 109 -6.35 15.33 -3.18
N TRP A 110 -6.99 14.17 -3.33
CA TRP A 110 -7.12 13.22 -2.22
C TRP A 110 -5.81 12.53 -1.83
N GLN A 111 -4.90 12.30 -2.80
CA GLN A 111 -3.55 11.82 -2.51
C GLN A 111 -2.77 12.82 -1.65
N ILE A 112 -2.89 14.12 -1.93
CA ILE A 112 -2.30 15.19 -1.11
C ILE A 112 -2.93 15.20 0.30
N ILE A 113 -4.25 15.03 0.41
CA ILE A 113 -4.92 14.95 1.72
C ILE A 113 -4.42 13.73 2.50
N ALA A 114 -4.30 12.56 1.88
CA ALA A 114 -3.77 11.36 2.54
C ALA A 114 -2.32 11.55 2.99
N ALA A 115 -1.47 12.18 2.17
CA ALA A 115 -0.09 12.50 2.53
C ALA A 115 -0.02 13.52 3.69
N ALA A 116 -0.91 14.51 3.70
CA ALA A 116 -1.02 15.47 4.80
C ALA A 116 -1.44 14.80 6.12
N VAL A 117 -2.30 13.79 6.07
CA VAL A 117 -2.63 12.96 7.25
C VAL A 117 -1.37 12.28 7.77
N LEU A 118 -0.55 11.64 6.92
CA LEU A 118 0.71 11.04 7.38
C LEU A 118 1.61 12.06 8.10
N ILE A 119 1.77 13.25 7.52
CA ILE A 119 2.57 14.32 8.13
C ILE A 119 2.01 14.74 9.49
N GLY A 120 0.69 14.85 9.62
CA GLY A 120 0.02 15.15 10.90
C GLY A 120 0.21 14.08 11.97
N PHE A 121 0.52 12.85 11.59
CA PHE A 121 0.84 11.73 12.48
C PHE A 121 2.34 11.48 12.62
N ASP A 122 3.16 12.54 12.45
CA ASP A 122 4.61 12.55 12.68
C ASP A 122 5.42 11.66 11.71
N PHE A 123 4.93 11.46 10.49
CA PHE A 123 5.81 11.05 9.40
C PHE A 123 6.58 12.26 8.88
N SER A 124 7.90 12.18 8.89
CA SER A 124 8.76 13.28 8.44
C SER A 124 9.94 12.81 7.57
N MET A 125 10.29 13.62 6.58
CA MET A 125 11.55 13.52 5.82
C MET A 125 12.48 14.67 6.19
N ASN A 126 12.79 14.80 7.49
CA ASN A 126 13.64 15.88 7.99
C ASN A 126 15.13 15.61 7.78
N MET A 127 15.51 14.38 7.45
CA MET A 127 16.89 13.97 7.21
C MET A 127 16.99 13.16 5.93
N ILE A 128 17.98 13.49 5.09
CA ILE A 128 18.40 12.67 3.94
C ILE A 128 19.84 12.26 4.14
N SER A 129 20.08 10.95 4.13
CA SER A 129 21.42 10.38 4.11
C SER A 129 21.91 10.30 2.67
N LEU A 130 23.08 10.89 2.40
CA LEU A 130 23.72 10.77 1.08
C LEU A 130 24.48 9.44 1.04
N PRO A 131 24.07 8.50 0.16
CA PRO A 131 24.77 7.23 0.06
C PRO A 131 26.22 7.49 -0.34
N PHE A 132 27.14 6.70 0.21
CA PHE A 132 28.59 6.74 -0.06
C PHE A 132 29.36 7.95 0.48
N MET A 133 28.70 8.96 1.05
CA MET A 133 29.36 10.17 1.54
C MET A 133 29.45 10.27 3.07
N GLU A 134 28.93 9.28 3.81
CA GLU A 134 28.80 9.29 5.30
C GLU A 134 28.21 10.61 5.86
N GLN A 135 27.52 11.37 5.01
CA GLN A 135 26.96 12.67 5.32
C GLN A 135 25.44 12.58 5.33
N SER A 136 24.81 13.31 6.24
CA SER A 136 23.38 13.50 6.29
C SER A 136 23.04 14.98 6.27
N ILE A 137 22.05 15.33 5.47
CA ILE A 137 21.48 16.67 5.44
C ILE A 137 20.26 16.64 6.34
N ASN A 138 20.30 17.42 7.42
CA ASN A 138 19.15 17.62 8.30
C ASN A 138 18.51 18.97 8.00
N PHE A 139 17.34 18.93 7.37
CA PHE A 139 16.60 20.11 6.94
C PHE A 139 16.14 20.96 8.12
N GLN A 140 15.81 20.33 9.26
CA GLN A 140 15.32 21.05 10.42
C GLN A 140 16.43 21.89 11.06
N THR A 141 17.64 21.35 11.19
CA THR A 141 18.80 22.11 11.70
C THR A 141 19.25 23.23 10.77
N LEU A 142 18.94 23.12 9.47
CA LEU A 142 19.24 24.14 8.46
C LEU A 142 18.13 25.20 8.33
N GLY A 143 17.06 25.12 9.11
CA GLY A 143 15.89 26.01 8.99
C GLY A 143 15.04 25.75 7.73
N LEU A 144 15.24 24.63 7.07
CA LEU A 144 14.61 24.21 5.81
C LEU A 144 13.48 23.20 6.02
N GLY A 145 12.79 23.23 7.16
CA GLY A 145 11.73 22.25 7.48
C GLY A 145 10.61 22.16 6.44
N ALA A 146 10.29 23.26 5.75
CA ALA A 146 9.33 23.27 4.65
C ALA A 146 9.75 22.38 3.47
N ILE A 147 11.06 22.24 3.22
CA ILE A 147 11.59 21.35 2.18
C ILE A 147 11.29 19.89 2.54
N GLY A 148 11.48 19.49 3.80
CA GLY A 148 11.16 18.13 4.26
C GLY A 148 9.68 17.78 4.07
N VAL A 149 8.78 18.73 4.33
CA VAL A 149 7.32 18.59 4.09
C VAL A 149 7.02 18.43 2.60
N LEU A 150 7.59 19.28 1.75
CA LEU A 150 7.39 19.20 0.30
C LEU A 150 7.93 17.90 -0.28
N LEU A 151 9.09 17.43 0.19
CA LEU A 151 9.66 16.16 -0.19
C LEU A 151 8.78 14.99 0.24
N MET A 152 8.23 15.01 1.45
CA MET A 152 7.31 13.98 1.92
C MET A 152 6.04 13.92 1.07
N LEU A 153 5.43 15.08 0.77
CA LEU A 153 4.26 15.15 -0.13
C LEU A 153 4.58 14.60 -1.52
N PHE A 154 5.69 15.05 -2.11
CA PHE A 154 6.15 14.58 -3.41
C PHE A 154 6.43 13.08 -3.40
N TRP A 155 7.04 12.55 -2.34
CA TRP A 155 7.38 11.15 -2.23
C TRP A 155 6.15 10.25 -2.16
N VAL A 156 5.20 10.57 -1.27
CA VAL A 156 3.96 9.78 -1.13
C VAL A 156 3.13 9.85 -2.41
N VAL A 157 2.83 11.06 -2.89
CA VAL A 157 2.02 11.24 -4.10
C VAL A 157 2.72 10.64 -5.32
N GLY A 158 4.04 10.78 -5.40
CA GLY A 158 4.87 10.22 -6.47
C GLY A 158 4.84 8.69 -6.50
N LEU A 159 4.97 8.03 -5.35
CA LEU A 159 4.91 6.57 -5.26
C LEU A 159 3.52 6.04 -5.60
N VAL A 160 2.46 6.65 -5.06
CA VAL A 160 1.06 6.31 -5.38
C VAL A 160 0.82 6.33 -6.89
N ASN A 161 1.25 7.40 -7.59
CA ASN A 161 1.08 7.49 -9.03
C ASN A 161 2.02 6.54 -9.80
N THR A 162 3.23 6.30 -9.30
CA THR A 162 4.21 5.39 -9.94
C THR A 162 3.70 3.95 -9.94
N VAL A 163 3.14 3.49 -8.81
CA VAL A 163 2.57 2.14 -8.72
C VAL A 163 1.30 2.05 -9.56
N ASN A 164 0.43 3.06 -9.52
CA ASN A 164 -0.78 3.14 -10.35
C ASN A 164 -0.47 3.04 -11.85
N VAL A 165 0.54 3.77 -12.35
CA VAL A 165 0.98 3.70 -13.75
C VAL A 165 1.59 2.34 -14.11
N SER A 166 2.21 1.66 -13.14
CA SER A 166 2.80 0.34 -13.34
C SER A 166 1.77 -0.80 -13.43
N ASP A 167 0.52 -0.56 -12.99
CA ASP A 167 -0.57 -1.55 -13.03
C ASP A 167 -1.22 -1.68 -14.42
N GLY A 168 -0.39 -1.88 -15.45
CA GLY A 168 -0.83 -2.03 -16.84
C GLY A 168 -0.86 -3.47 -17.36
N LEU A 169 -0.29 -4.42 -16.60
CA LEU A 169 -0.15 -5.83 -17.00
C LEU A 169 -0.48 -6.76 -15.83
N ASP A 170 -1.13 -7.89 -16.15
CA ASP A 170 -1.46 -8.98 -15.23
C ASP A 170 -0.26 -9.37 -14.33
N GLY A 171 -0.39 -9.23 -13.02
CA GLY A 171 0.62 -9.61 -12.04
C GLY A 171 1.83 -8.68 -11.91
N LEU A 172 1.98 -7.65 -12.76
CA LEU A 172 3.18 -6.82 -12.79
C LEU A 172 3.34 -5.96 -11.52
N ALA A 173 2.39 -5.05 -11.26
CA ALA A 173 2.48 -4.14 -10.11
C ALA A 173 2.48 -4.92 -8.79
N ALA A 174 1.61 -5.92 -8.64
CA ALA A 174 1.56 -6.75 -7.43
C ALA A 174 2.85 -7.56 -7.24
N GLY A 175 3.46 -8.07 -8.32
CA GLY A 175 4.74 -8.78 -8.28
C GLY A 175 5.90 -7.87 -7.89
N ILE A 176 5.99 -6.66 -8.46
CA ILE A 176 7.01 -5.68 -8.09
C ILE A 176 6.86 -5.29 -6.62
N CYS A 177 5.65 -4.92 -6.19
CA CYS A 177 5.37 -4.55 -4.80
C CYS A 177 5.63 -5.70 -3.83
N PHE A 178 5.42 -6.96 -4.23
CA PHE A 178 5.74 -8.14 -3.41
C PHE A 178 7.24 -8.22 -3.15
N ILE A 179 8.07 -8.07 -4.19
CA ILE A 179 9.54 -8.07 -4.06
C ILE A 179 10.00 -6.88 -3.21
N VAL A 180 9.46 -5.68 -3.47
CA VAL A 180 9.76 -4.47 -2.69
C VAL A 180 9.40 -4.68 -1.21
N ALA A 181 8.25 -5.26 -0.91
CA ALA A 181 7.84 -5.56 0.46
C ALA A 181 8.81 -6.50 1.18
N LEU A 182 9.33 -7.54 0.51
CA LEU A 182 10.37 -8.41 1.07
C LEU A 182 11.70 -7.68 1.33
N LEU A 183 12.11 -6.79 0.42
CA LEU A 183 13.31 -5.97 0.58
C LEU A 183 13.16 -4.96 1.73
N LEU A 184 12.00 -4.32 1.84
CA LEU A 184 11.69 -3.40 2.93
C LEU A 184 11.63 -4.12 4.27
N PHE A 185 11.07 -5.33 4.32
CA PHE A 185 11.14 -6.16 5.52
C PHE A 185 12.59 -6.43 5.93
N TRP A 186 13.40 -6.91 4.98
CA TRP A 186 14.79 -7.21 5.26
C TRP A 186 15.53 -5.99 5.80
N SER A 187 15.37 -4.83 5.16
CA SER A 187 15.95 -3.55 5.60
C SER A 187 15.47 -3.16 7.00
N ALA A 188 14.15 -3.09 7.22
CA ALA A 188 13.55 -2.69 8.48
C ALA A 188 13.97 -3.59 9.65
N ASN A 189 14.05 -4.90 9.43
CA ASN A 189 14.49 -5.86 10.43
C ASN A 189 15.98 -5.69 10.78
N ARG A 190 16.83 -5.30 9.82
CA ARG A 190 18.26 -5.06 10.05
C ARG A 190 18.53 -3.81 10.89
N ILE A 191 17.68 -2.80 10.80
CA ILE A 191 17.77 -1.56 11.57
C ILE A 191 16.91 -1.57 12.85
N GLY A 192 16.31 -2.71 13.21
CA GLY A 192 15.51 -2.86 14.44
C GLY A 192 14.14 -2.18 14.39
N GLN A 193 13.66 -1.77 13.21
CA GLN A 193 12.33 -1.16 13.01
C GLN A 193 11.25 -2.26 12.94
N LEU A 194 10.96 -2.89 14.09
CA LEU A 194 10.03 -4.03 14.18
C LEU A 194 8.62 -3.72 13.64
N PRO A 195 8.01 -2.54 13.90
CA PRO A 195 6.70 -2.20 13.33
C PRO A 195 6.68 -2.25 11.80
N ALA A 196 7.66 -1.60 11.17
CA ALA A 196 7.78 -1.54 9.70
C ALA A 196 8.09 -2.93 9.12
N ALA A 197 8.95 -3.71 9.77
CA ALA A 197 9.25 -5.09 9.38
C ALA A 197 7.98 -5.96 9.39
N ASN A 198 7.12 -5.81 10.39
CA ASN A 198 5.87 -6.56 10.48
C ASN A 198 4.87 -6.16 9.39
N LEU A 199 4.67 -4.85 9.19
CA LEU A 199 3.75 -4.34 8.15
C LEU A 199 4.19 -4.80 6.75
N THR A 200 5.48 -4.71 6.44
CA THR A 200 5.99 -5.09 5.12
C THR A 200 5.85 -6.60 4.86
N LEU A 201 5.96 -7.49 5.86
CA LEU A 201 5.57 -8.90 5.65
C LEU A 201 4.08 -9.12 5.53
N ALA A 202 3.25 -8.39 6.29
CA ALA A 202 1.81 -8.46 6.11
C ALA A 202 1.45 -8.10 4.67
N LEU A 203 2.10 -7.07 4.11
CA LEU A 203 1.92 -6.66 2.74
C LEU A 203 2.38 -7.73 1.75
N ALA A 204 3.57 -8.31 1.96
CA ALA A 204 4.08 -9.39 1.11
C ALA A 204 3.13 -10.61 1.13
N GLY A 205 2.61 -11.00 2.29
CA GLY A 205 1.65 -12.09 2.41
C GLY A 205 0.34 -11.79 1.68
N ALA A 206 -0.21 -10.60 1.88
CA ALA A 206 -1.43 -10.15 1.22
C ALA A 206 -1.28 -10.12 -0.31
N LEU A 207 -0.15 -9.60 -0.80
CA LEU A 207 0.18 -9.55 -2.22
C LEU A 207 0.33 -10.95 -2.82
N LEU A 208 1.01 -11.88 -2.15
CA LEU A 208 1.14 -13.25 -2.64
C LEU A 208 -0.23 -13.95 -2.69
N GLY A 209 -1.07 -13.75 -1.67
CA GLY A 209 -2.43 -14.29 -1.63
C GLY A 209 -3.32 -13.77 -2.76
N PHE A 210 -3.18 -12.48 -3.10
CA PHE A 210 -3.86 -11.84 -4.23
C PHE A 210 -3.30 -12.30 -5.59
N LEU A 211 -1.98 -12.41 -5.71
CA LEU A 211 -1.28 -12.81 -6.94
C LEU A 211 -1.78 -14.15 -7.48
N PHE A 212 -2.18 -15.11 -6.63
CA PHE A 212 -2.81 -16.36 -7.08
C PHE A 212 -4.03 -16.16 -8.02
N PHE A 213 -4.69 -15.01 -7.94
CA PHE A 213 -5.84 -14.66 -8.80
C PHE A 213 -5.49 -13.66 -9.90
N ASN A 214 -4.40 -12.92 -9.74
CA ASN A 214 -3.98 -11.86 -10.65
C ASN A 214 -2.86 -12.26 -11.63
N PHE A 215 -2.14 -13.37 -11.39
CA PHE A 215 -1.16 -13.92 -12.34
C PHE A 215 -1.82 -14.23 -13.71
N PRO A 216 -1.12 -14.00 -14.84
CA PRO A 216 -1.67 -14.26 -16.16
C PRO A 216 -2.13 -15.71 -16.35
N PRO A 217 -3.34 -15.94 -16.91
CA PRO A 217 -4.38 -14.96 -17.24
C PRO A 217 -5.12 -14.47 -15.99
N ALA A 218 -5.18 -13.15 -15.78
CA ALA A 218 -5.78 -12.57 -14.58
C ALA A 218 -7.29 -12.84 -14.47
N ARG A 219 -7.73 -13.21 -13.26
CA ARG A 219 -9.15 -13.38 -12.88
C ARG A 219 -9.71 -12.16 -12.16
N VAL A 220 -8.84 -11.30 -11.64
CA VAL A 220 -9.16 -10.08 -10.90
C VAL A 220 -8.04 -9.08 -11.10
N PHE A 221 -8.37 -7.81 -11.23
CA PHE A 221 -7.44 -6.69 -11.17
C PHE A 221 -7.47 -6.03 -9.81
N MET A 222 -6.32 -5.49 -9.41
CA MET A 222 -6.26 -4.76 -8.15
C MET A 222 -7.04 -3.45 -8.24
N GLY A 223 -7.11 -2.85 -9.43
CA GLY A 223 -7.76 -1.57 -9.67
C GLY A 223 -6.98 -0.40 -9.08
N ASP A 224 -7.51 0.79 -9.24
CA ASP A 224 -6.97 2.00 -8.63
C ASP A 224 -7.02 1.91 -7.09
N SER A 225 -8.02 1.22 -6.54
CA SER A 225 -8.10 0.91 -5.11
C SER A 225 -6.88 0.14 -4.59
N GLY A 226 -6.31 -0.76 -5.39
CA GLY A 226 -5.14 -1.55 -5.01
C GLY A 226 -3.83 -0.85 -5.34
N SER A 227 -3.69 -0.38 -6.58
CA SER A 227 -2.43 0.19 -7.05
C SER A 227 -2.10 1.51 -6.33
N MET A 228 -3.09 2.34 -6.03
CA MET A 228 -2.87 3.53 -5.22
C MET A 228 -2.56 3.19 -3.75
N PHE A 229 -3.18 2.16 -3.18
CA PHE A 229 -2.90 1.71 -1.80
C PHE A 229 -1.48 1.16 -1.63
N LEU A 230 -0.95 0.51 -2.67
CA LEU A 230 0.39 -0.08 -2.65
C LEU A 230 1.53 0.94 -2.76
N GLY A 231 1.27 2.12 -3.33
CA GLY A 231 2.24 3.21 -3.40
C GLY A 231 2.24 4.07 -2.14
#